data_AF-A0A2E5W3U3-F1
#
_entry.id   AF-A0A2E5W3U3-F1
#
_cell.length_a   1.000
_cell.length_b   1.000
_cell.length_c   1.000
_cell.angle_alpha   90.00
_cell.angle_beta   90.00
_cell.angle_gamma   90.00
#
_symmetry.space_group_name_H-M   'P 1'
#
loop_
_entity.id
_entity.type
_entity.pdbx_description
1 polymer ?
#
loop_
_entity_poly.entity_id
_entity_poly.type
_entity_poly.pdbx_seq_one_letter_code
_entity_poly.pdbx_strand_id
1 'polypeptide(L)'
;MIYNDLLSMGVEDVKIIGVGKDAYAEDLPGMINGRILPWVQDSEDDDYPVWSEYGAVQRSTYFLGRDGAFIHQFNITTLDPDNPNDYNYLINLILDYRSDNGPNVIRVPEEQSSIQSAIDIASDGDIVLVNPGEYEGQINFGSKNITLATLLYTGFGNEIQETILNGNGQGSVVTINGGQDQSTILLGFEIKNGYAEISGGGILIENSSPTIDRNLIHHNQSGSCGGSGAGIAILGNSYPYVFGNTIHNNVVSGECDCECYFGGGIYVDANAWPIVGGSMTLGNVFYDNTADLGTSLYRENEGDTTNWTPIYAHHNYFETCPPDLQSVYPFNGWDITHCHLIDVIEIDRQILNDGFKIHQNYPNPFNATTTINFDINTSAEIELLIYDIKGVILFSKKMRFFSGHNKIQWNAMGNPSGVYFIRIKKGPYVKTQKAIFVK
;
A
#
# COMPACT_ATOMS: atom_id res chain seq x y z
N MET A 1 8.38 7.34 3.81
CA MET A 1 6.96 7.02 3.63
C MET A 1 6.41 7.87 2.51
N ILE A 2 6.00 9.13 2.77
CA ILE A 2 5.56 10.10 1.75
C ILE A 2 6.36 10.05 0.45
N TYR A 3 7.69 10.04 0.52
CA TYR A 3 8.55 9.93 -0.65
C TYR A 3 8.32 8.63 -1.47
N ASN A 4 8.18 7.49 -0.80
CA ASN A 4 7.90 6.21 -1.47
C ASN A 4 6.48 6.19 -2.05
N ASP A 5 5.51 6.83 -1.39
CA ASP A 5 4.13 6.89 -1.85
C ASP A 5 4.04 7.77 -3.11
N LEU A 6 4.78 8.89 -3.13
CA LEU A 6 4.96 9.72 -4.32
C LEU A 6 5.64 8.96 -5.46
N LEU A 7 6.70 8.19 -5.17
CA LEU A 7 7.32 7.33 -6.19
C LEU A 7 6.33 6.30 -6.75
N SER A 8 5.49 5.70 -5.90
CA SER A 8 4.42 4.79 -6.33
C SER A 8 3.38 5.49 -7.20
N MET A 9 3.13 6.78 -7.01
CA MET A 9 2.29 7.61 -7.88
C MET A 9 3.01 8.10 -9.15
N GLY A 10 4.22 7.59 -9.45
CA GLY A 10 5.02 8.04 -10.60
C GLY A 10 5.61 9.45 -10.44
N VAL A 11 5.60 10.01 -9.23
CA VAL A 11 6.16 11.34 -8.92
C VAL A 11 7.66 11.20 -8.62
N GLU A 12 8.44 11.15 -9.69
CA GLU A 12 9.91 11.10 -9.62
C GLU A 12 10.57 12.48 -9.73
N ASP A 13 9.78 13.50 -10.07
CA ASP A 13 10.26 14.83 -10.43
C ASP A 13 10.29 15.85 -9.29
N VAL A 14 9.83 15.44 -8.12
CA VAL A 14 9.93 16.24 -6.90
C VAL A 14 10.91 15.58 -5.94
N LYS A 15 11.88 16.36 -5.47
CA LYS A 15 12.79 15.95 -4.40
C LYS A 15 12.40 16.67 -3.12
N ILE A 16 12.01 15.89 -2.11
CA ILE A 16 11.78 16.38 -0.75
C ILE A 16 13.08 16.22 0.01
N ILE A 17 13.63 17.33 0.50
CA ILE A 17 14.83 17.31 1.34
C ILE A 17 14.48 17.87 2.71
N GLY A 18 14.60 17.02 3.74
CA GLY A 18 14.32 17.38 5.13
C GLY A 18 15.58 17.74 5.91
N VAL A 19 15.49 18.71 6.82
CA VAL A 19 16.54 19.02 7.80
C VAL A 19 16.42 18.08 9.01
N GLY A 20 17.38 17.18 9.18
CA GLY A 20 17.41 16.20 10.28
C GLY A 20 18.11 16.71 11.55
N LYS A 21 17.78 16.14 12.71
CA LYS A 21 18.45 16.42 13.99
C LYS A 21 19.73 15.60 14.22
N ASP A 22 19.84 14.43 13.58
CA ASP A 22 20.76 13.37 14.01
C ASP A 22 21.72 12.86 12.90
N ALA A 23 21.83 13.54 11.75
CA ALA A 23 22.71 13.14 10.65
C ALA A 23 23.57 14.33 10.17
N TYR A 24 24.90 14.13 10.20
CA TYR A 24 25.90 15.09 9.72
C TYR A 24 26.41 14.63 8.35
N ALA A 25 26.40 15.50 7.35
CA ALA A 25 26.98 15.24 6.03
C ALA A 25 27.91 16.40 5.66
N GLU A 26 29.13 16.09 5.27
CA GLU A 26 30.22 17.07 5.09
C GLU A 26 30.29 17.66 3.66
N ASP A 27 29.52 17.13 2.69
CA ASP A 27 29.54 17.63 1.31
C ASP A 27 28.19 17.58 0.56
N LEU A 28 27.99 18.56 -0.35
CA LEU A 28 26.75 18.73 -1.12
C LEU A 28 26.36 17.49 -1.96
N PRO A 29 27.31 16.76 -2.60
CA PRO A 29 26.98 15.53 -3.33
C PRO A 29 26.53 14.38 -2.43
N GLY A 30 27.13 14.18 -1.26
CA GLY A 30 26.69 13.20 -0.26
C GLY A 30 25.33 13.55 0.34
N MET A 31 25.01 14.84 0.44
CA MET A 31 23.72 15.38 0.93
C MET A 31 22.58 15.19 -0.09
N ILE A 32 22.84 15.42 -1.39
CA ILE A 32 21.88 15.17 -2.48
C ILE A 32 21.62 13.66 -2.64
N ASN A 33 22.65 12.83 -2.49
CA ASN A 33 22.51 11.37 -2.54
C ASN A 33 21.83 10.79 -1.28
N GLY A 34 21.99 11.44 -0.13
CA GLY A 34 21.38 11.04 1.15
C GLY A 34 19.99 11.60 1.43
N ARG A 35 19.50 12.57 0.63
CA ARG A 35 18.18 13.25 0.77
C ARG A 35 17.96 13.92 2.13
N ILE A 36 19.01 14.43 2.77
CA ILE A 36 18.95 15.10 4.07
C ILE A 36 19.74 16.40 4.00
N LEU A 37 19.14 17.51 4.43
CA LEU A 37 19.84 18.77 4.71
C LEU A 37 20.41 18.75 6.13
N PRO A 38 21.58 19.37 6.37
CA PRO A 38 22.26 19.35 7.64
C PRO A 38 21.46 20.20 8.64
N TRP A 39 21.64 19.89 9.91
CA TRP A 39 21.08 20.64 11.03
C TRP A 39 21.41 22.14 10.90
N VAL A 40 20.38 22.98 11.02
CA VAL A 40 20.54 24.43 11.19
C VAL A 40 20.44 24.67 12.69
N GLN A 41 21.57 25.00 13.32
CA GLN A 41 21.58 25.44 14.70
C GLN A 41 20.90 26.81 14.77
N ASP A 42 20.12 27.01 15.85
CA ASP A 42 19.62 28.33 16.24
C ASP A 42 20.81 29.30 16.31
N SER A 43 20.65 30.52 15.81
CA SER A 43 21.74 31.44 15.46
C SER A 43 22.52 32.04 16.65
N GLU A 44 22.74 31.29 17.73
CA GLU A 44 23.39 31.77 18.96
C GLU A 44 24.63 30.98 19.41
N ASP A 45 25.12 29.99 18.66
CA ASP A 45 26.40 29.33 18.97
C ASP A 45 27.38 29.49 17.81
N ASP A 46 28.50 30.17 18.11
CA ASP A 46 29.61 30.45 17.21
C ASP A 46 30.27 29.13 16.73
N ASP A 47 30.65 29.09 15.44
CA ASP A 47 31.60 28.16 14.78
C ASP A 47 31.08 27.08 13.80
N TYR A 48 29.83 27.11 13.33
CA TYR A 48 29.41 26.28 12.16
C TYR A 48 28.85 27.12 10.99
N PRO A 49 29.11 26.73 9.72
CA PRO A 49 28.54 27.42 8.57
C PRO A 49 27.03 27.14 8.50
N VAL A 50 26.26 28.10 9.01
CA VAL A 50 24.80 28.16 8.89
C VAL A 50 24.47 28.70 7.49
N TRP A 51 23.61 28.01 6.73
CA TRP A 51 23.03 28.57 5.50
C TRP A 51 22.05 29.69 5.86
N SER A 52 22.55 30.90 6.11
CA SER A 52 21.74 32.10 6.36
C SER A 52 21.01 32.58 5.10
N GLU A 53 21.47 32.20 3.91
CA GLU A 53 20.89 32.64 2.63
C GLU A 53 19.50 32.04 2.34
N TYR A 54 19.17 30.88 2.94
CA TYR A 54 17.89 30.19 2.72
C TYR A 54 16.94 30.22 3.94
N GLY A 55 17.23 31.02 4.98
CA GLY A 55 16.33 31.18 6.15
C GLY A 55 15.97 29.86 6.84
N ALA A 56 16.90 28.91 6.88
CA ALA A 56 16.66 27.54 7.30
C ALA A 56 16.45 27.43 8.83
N VAL A 57 15.43 26.70 9.28
CA VAL A 57 15.18 26.39 10.71
C VAL A 57 15.03 24.88 10.93
N GLN A 58 15.13 24.41 12.18
CA GLN A 58 14.94 23.00 12.52
C GLN A 58 13.63 22.45 11.91
N ARG A 59 13.70 21.27 11.26
CA ARG A 59 12.59 20.65 10.52
C ARG A 59 12.01 21.54 9.40
N SER A 60 12.80 22.42 8.81
CA SER A 60 12.47 22.99 7.50
C SER A 60 12.55 21.88 6.45
N THR A 61 11.53 21.84 5.60
CA THR A 61 11.49 20.97 4.43
C THR A 61 11.47 21.84 3.18
N TYR A 62 12.26 21.44 2.19
CA TYR A 62 12.48 22.18 0.97
C TYR A 62 11.94 21.40 -0.21
N PHE A 63 11.18 22.12 -1.05
CA PHE A 63 10.83 21.68 -2.39
C PHE A 63 11.80 22.28 -3.39
N LEU A 64 12.45 21.40 -4.16
CA LEU A 64 13.32 21.78 -5.26
C LEU A 64 12.72 21.27 -6.58
N GLY A 65 12.80 22.11 -7.62
CA GLY A 65 12.46 21.75 -8.99
C GLY A 65 13.50 20.83 -9.63
N ARG A 66 13.22 20.34 -10.85
CA ARG A 66 14.13 19.46 -11.61
C ARG A 66 15.48 20.11 -11.92
N ASP A 67 15.51 21.43 -12.04
CA ASP A 67 16.71 22.25 -12.25
C ASP A 67 17.47 22.55 -10.94
N GLY A 68 16.95 22.07 -9.80
CA GLY A 68 17.48 22.36 -8.47
C GLY A 68 17.05 23.73 -7.93
N ALA A 69 16.16 24.46 -8.62
CA ALA A 69 15.65 25.72 -8.12
C ALA A 69 14.77 25.52 -6.88
N PHE A 70 14.92 26.43 -5.92
CA PHE A 70 14.09 26.44 -4.72
C PHE A 70 12.66 26.89 -5.06
N ILE A 71 11.69 26.00 -4.83
CA ILE A 71 10.27 26.27 -5.07
C ILE A 71 9.61 26.79 -3.79
N HIS A 72 9.77 26.06 -2.68
CA HIS A 72 9.05 26.38 -1.44
C HIS A 72 9.74 25.81 -0.19
N GLN A 73 9.61 26.51 0.94
CA GLN A 73 10.08 26.09 2.27
C GLN A 73 8.92 26.15 3.24
N PHE A 74 8.77 25.11 4.05
CA PHE A 74 7.75 25.05 5.08
C PHE A 74 8.30 24.33 6.32
N ASN A 75 7.73 24.67 7.48
CA ASN A 75 8.13 24.13 8.76
C ASN A 75 7.20 22.96 9.13
N ILE A 76 7.73 21.75 9.21
CA ILE A 76 6.96 20.55 9.55
C ILE A 76 6.97 20.24 11.05
N THR A 77 7.45 21.16 11.91
CA THR A 77 7.61 20.90 13.35
C THR A 77 6.31 20.51 14.04
N THR A 78 5.19 21.06 13.58
CA THR A 78 3.85 20.78 14.13
C THR A 78 3.16 19.58 13.48
N LEU A 79 3.74 19.02 12.42
CA LEU A 79 3.15 17.93 11.64
C LEU A 79 3.72 16.60 12.10
N ASP A 80 2.83 15.66 12.39
CA ASP A 80 3.16 14.27 12.68
C ASP A 80 2.87 13.43 11.42
N PRO A 81 3.88 12.94 10.68
CA PRO A 81 3.63 12.15 9.48
C PRO A 81 2.93 10.81 9.76
N ASP A 82 2.88 10.37 11.02
CA ASP A 82 2.13 9.19 11.46
C ASP A 82 0.66 9.55 11.79
N ASN A 83 0.29 10.83 11.76
CA ASN A 83 -1.08 11.33 11.86
C ASN A 83 -1.71 11.42 10.45
N PRO A 84 -2.87 10.78 10.19
CA PRO A 84 -3.50 10.77 8.87
C PRO A 84 -3.82 12.16 8.30
N ASN A 85 -4.21 13.12 9.15
CA ASN A 85 -4.56 14.47 8.68
C ASN A 85 -3.30 15.24 8.25
N ASP A 86 -2.23 15.12 9.02
CA ASP A 86 -0.96 15.77 8.70
C ASP A 86 -0.29 15.11 7.49
N TYR A 87 -0.41 13.78 7.35
CA TYR A 87 0.00 13.05 6.15
C TYR A 87 -0.75 13.56 4.90
N ASN A 88 -2.08 13.62 4.96
CA ASN A 88 -2.91 14.12 3.85
C ASN A 88 -2.55 15.56 3.49
N TYR A 89 -2.37 16.41 4.49
CA TYR A 89 -1.93 17.79 4.29
C TYR A 89 -0.58 17.84 3.57
N LEU A 90 0.40 17.04 3.99
CA LEU A 90 1.72 16.99 3.37
C LEU A 90 1.67 16.51 1.92
N ILE A 91 0.99 15.40 1.64
CA ILE A 91 0.84 14.87 0.28
C ILE A 91 0.19 15.91 -0.63
N ASN A 92 -0.92 16.51 -0.19
CA ASN A 92 -1.62 17.51 -0.97
C ASN A 92 -0.75 18.74 -1.22
N LEU A 93 -0.03 19.21 -0.20
CA LEU A 93 0.92 20.32 -0.35
C LEU A 93 1.99 20.00 -1.40
N ILE A 94 2.57 18.79 -1.37
CA ILE A 94 3.61 18.36 -2.33
C ILE A 94 3.04 18.33 -3.76
N LEU A 95 1.88 17.73 -3.93
CA LEU A 95 1.23 17.54 -5.21
C LEU A 95 0.74 18.87 -5.82
N ASP A 96 0.20 19.77 -5.00
CA ASP A 96 -0.23 21.09 -5.45
C ASP A 96 0.96 21.91 -5.94
N TYR A 97 2.09 21.92 -5.20
CA TYR A 97 3.31 22.59 -5.67
C TYR A 97 3.93 21.94 -6.91
N ARG A 98 3.81 20.63 -7.08
CA ARG A 98 4.21 19.95 -8.31
C ARG A 98 3.37 20.43 -9.49
N SER A 99 2.06 20.59 -9.31
CA SER A 99 1.12 20.97 -10.36
C SER A 99 1.42 22.33 -10.98
N ASP A 100 2.05 23.25 -10.24
CA ASP A 100 2.42 24.58 -10.77
C ASP A 100 3.41 24.51 -11.95
N ASN A 101 4.17 23.42 -12.09
CA ASN A 101 5.22 23.27 -13.10
C ASN A 101 5.27 21.86 -13.74
N GLY A 102 4.24 21.04 -13.54
CA GLY A 102 4.19 19.63 -13.95
C GLY A 102 2.77 19.16 -14.26
N PRO A 103 2.56 17.84 -14.38
CA PRO A 103 1.22 17.31 -14.59
C PRO A 103 0.25 17.66 -13.46
N ASN A 104 -1.02 17.86 -13.81
CA ASN A 104 -2.05 18.29 -12.89
C ASN A 104 -2.44 17.19 -11.90
N VAL A 105 -3.03 17.62 -10.78
CA VAL A 105 -3.71 16.72 -9.84
C VAL A 105 -5.19 17.07 -9.82
N ILE A 106 -6.04 16.10 -10.17
CA ILE A 106 -7.49 16.25 -10.23
C ILE A 106 -8.12 15.47 -9.07
N ARG A 107 -8.88 16.16 -8.22
CA ARG A 107 -9.38 15.58 -6.95
C ARG A 107 -10.82 15.13 -7.05
N VAL A 108 -11.11 13.92 -6.58
CA VAL A 108 -12.45 13.33 -6.55
C VAL A 108 -12.85 13.04 -5.10
N PRO A 109 -14.01 13.55 -4.59
CA PRO A 109 -15.05 14.27 -5.31
C PRO A 109 -14.92 15.81 -5.29
N GLU A 110 -13.81 16.35 -4.77
CA GLU A 110 -13.68 17.78 -4.46
C GLU A 110 -13.77 18.70 -5.70
N GLU A 111 -13.16 18.29 -6.81
CA GLU A 111 -13.14 19.05 -8.06
C GLU A 111 -14.03 18.42 -9.14
N GLN A 112 -14.13 17.08 -9.13
CA GLN A 112 -14.96 16.32 -10.05
C GLN A 112 -15.89 15.40 -9.29
N SER A 113 -17.16 15.36 -9.66
CA SER A 113 -18.17 14.55 -8.95
C SER A 113 -18.05 13.04 -9.18
N SER A 114 -17.25 12.60 -10.15
CA SER A 114 -17.00 11.18 -10.43
C SER A 114 -15.57 10.94 -10.91
N ILE A 115 -15.09 9.71 -10.71
CA ILE A 115 -13.76 9.27 -11.19
C ILE A 115 -13.69 9.36 -12.72
N GLN A 116 -14.73 8.88 -13.43
CA GLN A 116 -14.72 8.92 -14.89
C GLN A 116 -14.67 10.35 -15.43
N SER A 117 -15.41 11.30 -14.84
CA SER A 117 -15.34 12.71 -15.23
C SER A 117 -13.94 13.31 -15.04
N ALA A 118 -13.22 12.91 -13.98
CA ALA A 118 -11.83 13.31 -13.78
C ALA A 118 -10.90 12.74 -14.85
N ILE A 119 -11.04 11.45 -15.20
CA ILE A 119 -10.28 10.81 -16.27
C ILE A 119 -10.56 11.49 -17.63
N ASP A 120 -11.82 11.82 -17.90
CA ASP A 120 -12.24 12.40 -19.17
C ASP A 120 -11.61 13.77 -19.43
N ILE A 121 -11.35 14.57 -18.38
CA ILE A 121 -10.69 15.88 -18.49
C ILE A 121 -9.16 15.82 -18.31
N ALA A 122 -8.62 14.73 -17.75
CA ALA A 122 -7.18 14.56 -17.53
C ALA A 122 -6.38 14.59 -18.83
N SER A 123 -5.09 14.92 -18.74
CA SER A 123 -4.09 14.80 -19.81
C SER A 123 -3.01 13.79 -19.43
N ASP A 124 -2.19 13.37 -20.39
CA ASP A 124 -1.09 12.44 -20.11
C ASP A 124 -0.16 12.98 -19.02
N GLY A 125 0.16 12.12 -18.06
CA GLY A 125 0.98 12.40 -16.87
C GLY A 125 0.18 12.89 -15.65
N ASP A 126 -1.10 13.28 -15.82
CA ASP A 126 -1.92 13.79 -14.72
C ASP A 126 -2.22 12.70 -13.68
N ILE A 127 -2.47 13.15 -12.44
CA ILE A 127 -2.89 12.30 -11.33
C ILE A 127 -4.37 12.55 -11.04
N VAL A 128 -5.19 11.52 -11.13
CA VAL A 128 -6.55 11.51 -10.57
C VAL A 128 -6.46 10.95 -9.16
N LEU A 129 -6.61 11.83 -8.17
CA LEU A 129 -6.49 11.50 -6.75
C LEU A 129 -7.88 11.36 -6.13
N VAL A 130 -8.18 10.15 -5.66
CA VAL A 130 -9.51 9.78 -5.20
C VAL A 130 -9.53 9.69 -3.68
N ASN A 131 -10.43 10.46 -3.06
CA ASN A 131 -10.67 10.36 -1.63
C ASN A 131 -11.30 9.01 -1.28
N PRO A 132 -11.21 8.58 -0.03
CA PRO A 132 -11.92 7.40 0.42
C PRO A 132 -13.44 7.49 0.25
N GLY A 133 -14.04 6.34 -0.02
CA GLY A 133 -15.46 6.23 -0.34
C GLY A 133 -15.73 5.08 -1.31
N GLU A 134 -17.01 4.77 -1.49
CA GLU A 134 -17.46 3.79 -2.46
C GLU A 134 -17.94 4.50 -3.74
N TYR A 135 -17.39 4.09 -4.87
CA TYR A 135 -17.64 4.63 -6.19
C TYR A 135 -18.22 3.53 -7.06
N GLU A 136 -19.48 3.72 -7.45
CA GLU A 136 -20.20 2.76 -8.28
C GLU A 136 -19.96 3.03 -9.78
N GLY A 137 -19.85 1.94 -10.54
CA GLY A 137 -19.77 1.98 -12.00
C GLY A 137 -18.42 1.49 -12.54
N GLN A 138 -18.28 1.55 -13.86
CA GLN A 138 -17.09 1.09 -14.58
C GLN A 138 -16.16 2.26 -14.86
N ILE A 139 -14.86 2.03 -14.66
CA ILE A 139 -13.80 3.00 -14.90
C ILE A 139 -13.07 2.62 -16.17
N ASN A 140 -12.97 3.56 -17.12
CA ASN A 140 -12.22 3.39 -18.35
C ASN A 140 -11.14 4.47 -18.48
N PHE A 141 -9.88 4.04 -18.60
CA PHE A 141 -8.72 4.93 -18.73
C PHE A 141 -8.63 5.64 -20.09
N GLY A 142 -9.49 5.30 -21.05
CA GLY A 142 -9.48 5.85 -22.40
C GLY A 142 -8.19 5.48 -23.13
N SER A 143 -7.50 6.47 -23.68
CA SER A 143 -6.21 6.32 -24.37
C SER A 143 -5.13 7.21 -23.76
N LYS A 144 -5.23 7.50 -22.44
CA LYS A 144 -4.36 8.43 -21.74
C LYS A 144 -3.48 7.71 -20.74
N ASN A 145 -2.25 8.17 -20.61
CA ASN A 145 -1.29 7.69 -19.62
C ASN A 145 -1.42 8.51 -18.33
N ILE A 146 -2.28 8.09 -17.41
CA ILE A 146 -2.53 8.80 -16.14
C ILE A 146 -2.26 7.91 -14.93
N THR A 147 -2.07 8.54 -13.78
CA THR A 147 -2.10 7.83 -12.49
C THR A 147 -3.47 7.98 -11.86
N LEU A 148 -4.17 6.88 -11.63
CA LEU A 148 -5.36 6.81 -10.80
C LEU A 148 -4.94 6.23 -9.44
N ALA A 149 -5.01 7.04 -8.39
CA ALA A 149 -4.54 6.65 -7.05
C ALA A 149 -5.53 7.05 -5.96
N THR A 150 -5.60 6.24 -4.89
CA THR A 150 -6.22 6.68 -3.63
C THR A 150 -5.32 7.67 -2.88
N LEU A 151 -5.92 8.60 -2.15
CA LEU A 151 -5.22 9.51 -1.23
C LEU A 151 -4.55 8.77 -0.07
N LEU A 152 -5.13 7.65 0.38
CA LEU A 152 -4.66 6.90 1.57
C LEU A 152 -3.87 5.66 1.17
N TYR A 153 -2.59 5.84 0.86
CA TYR A 153 -1.70 4.69 0.63
C TYR A 153 -0.87 4.26 1.87
N THR A 154 -0.88 5.03 2.95
CA THR A 154 -0.09 4.65 4.14
C THR A 154 -0.91 3.83 5.10
N GLY A 155 -0.48 2.59 5.34
CA GLY A 155 -1.01 1.69 6.37
C GLY A 155 -0.83 2.20 7.81
N PHE A 156 -1.12 3.47 8.07
CA PHE A 156 -1.13 4.13 9.36
C PHE A 156 -2.45 4.89 9.55
N GLY A 157 -3.35 4.22 10.25
CA GLY A 157 -4.65 4.72 10.67
C GLY A 157 -5.54 3.52 10.94
N ASN A 158 -6.04 3.35 12.17
CA ASN A 158 -7.03 2.30 12.47
C ASN A 158 -8.41 2.61 11.84
N GLU A 159 -8.46 3.46 10.82
CA GLU A 159 -9.61 3.84 10.01
C GLU A 159 -9.06 4.14 8.61
N ILE A 160 -8.46 3.14 7.93
CA ILE A 160 -8.27 3.27 6.49
C ILE A 160 -9.69 3.29 5.94
N GLN A 161 -10.17 4.48 5.57
CA GLN A 161 -11.34 4.55 4.74
C GLN A 161 -10.89 4.00 3.37
N GLU A 162 -11.49 2.90 2.95
CA GLU A 162 -11.18 2.26 1.69
C GLU A 162 -11.72 3.12 0.54
N THR A 163 -10.97 3.17 -0.57
CA THR A 163 -11.49 3.69 -1.84
C THR A 163 -11.93 2.48 -2.65
N ILE A 164 -13.24 2.27 -2.72
CA ILE A 164 -13.84 1.08 -3.30
C ILE A 164 -14.38 1.43 -4.69
N LEU A 165 -13.93 0.69 -5.70
CA LEU A 165 -14.53 0.63 -7.03
C LEU A 165 -15.47 -0.58 -7.07
N ASN A 166 -16.77 -0.31 -7.09
CA ASN A 166 -17.80 -1.35 -7.07
C ASN A 166 -18.47 -1.45 -8.45
N GLY A 167 -18.25 -2.58 -9.13
CA GLY A 167 -18.82 -2.86 -10.45
C GLY A 167 -20.32 -3.17 -10.46
N ASN A 168 -20.95 -3.40 -9.29
CA ASN A 168 -22.38 -3.69 -9.15
C ASN A 168 -22.91 -4.81 -10.07
N GLY A 169 -22.07 -5.81 -10.33
CA GLY A 169 -22.37 -6.96 -11.20
C GLY A 169 -22.44 -6.60 -12.68
N GLN A 170 -21.76 -5.55 -13.12
CA GLN A 170 -21.78 -5.10 -14.51
C GLN A 170 -20.37 -4.86 -15.07
N GLY A 171 -20.03 -5.61 -16.11
CA GLY A 171 -18.78 -5.48 -16.85
C GLY A 171 -17.52 -5.64 -16.00
N SER A 172 -16.39 -5.29 -16.61
CA SER A 172 -15.13 -5.07 -15.92
C SER A 172 -15.20 -3.80 -15.07
N VAL A 173 -14.81 -3.86 -13.80
CA VAL A 173 -14.77 -2.66 -12.94
C VAL A 173 -13.79 -1.64 -13.50
N VAL A 174 -12.61 -2.08 -13.95
CA VAL A 174 -11.60 -1.22 -14.57
C VAL A 174 -11.23 -1.76 -15.95
N THR A 175 -11.21 -0.88 -16.96
CA THR A 175 -10.79 -1.20 -18.33
C THR A 175 -9.62 -0.31 -18.76
N ILE A 176 -8.54 -0.93 -19.23
CA ILE A 176 -7.35 -0.26 -19.76
C ILE A 176 -7.00 -0.89 -21.11
N ASN A 177 -7.46 -0.26 -22.21
CA ASN A 177 -7.38 -0.85 -23.55
C ASN A 177 -7.11 0.14 -24.70
N GLY A 178 -6.62 1.34 -24.38
CA GLY A 178 -6.36 2.39 -25.36
C GLY A 178 -4.89 2.54 -25.79
N GLY A 179 -4.04 1.54 -25.54
CA GLY A 179 -2.62 1.60 -25.87
C GLY A 179 -1.73 2.24 -24.81
N GLN A 180 -2.19 2.27 -23.55
CA GLN A 180 -1.44 2.79 -22.41
C GLN A 180 -0.11 2.06 -22.21
N ASP A 181 0.90 2.75 -21.69
CA ASP A 181 2.18 2.16 -21.28
C ASP A 181 2.33 2.09 -19.74
N GLN A 182 3.51 1.68 -19.25
CA GLN A 182 3.74 1.46 -17.81
C GLN A 182 3.66 2.75 -16.96
N SER A 183 3.61 3.94 -17.58
CA SER A 183 3.36 5.19 -16.87
C SER A 183 1.88 5.39 -16.50
N THR A 184 0.99 4.57 -17.04
CA THR A 184 -0.37 4.42 -16.52
C THR A 184 -0.34 3.62 -15.23
N ILE A 185 -0.84 4.19 -14.14
CA ILE A 185 -0.78 3.57 -12.81
C ILE A 185 -2.18 3.45 -12.23
N LEU A 186 -2.53 2.26 -11.73
CA LEU A 186 -3.70 2.04 -10.88
C LEU A 186 -3.21 1.62 -9.48
N LEU A 187 -3.47 2.46 -8.47
CA LEU A 187 -2.84 2.34 -7.16
C LEU A 187 -3.83 2.40 -5.99
N GLY A 188 -3.83 1.34 -5.17
CA GLY A 188 -4.40 1.34 -3.82
C GLY A 188 -5.93 1.22 -3.72
N PHE A 189 -6.62 0.81 -4.77
CA PHE A 189 -8.07 0.64 -4.75
C PHE A 189 -8.50 -0.74 -4.27
N GLU A 190 -9.65 -0.80 -3.60
CA GLU A 190 -10.45 -2.02 -3.51
C GLU A 190 -11.31 -2.14 -4.78
N ILE A 191 -11.26 -3.27 -5.46
CA ILE A 191 -11.93 -3.50 -6.75
C ILE A 191 -12.77 -4.76 -6.62
N LYS A 192 -14.10 -4.59 -6.62
CA LYS A 192 -15.03 -5.68 -6.36
C LYS A 192 -16.32 -5.65 -7.15
N ASN A 193 -17.00 -6.79 -7.10
CA ASN A 193 -18.33 -7.02 -7.67
C ASN A 193 -18.42 -6.70 -9.17
N GLY A 194 -17.34 -6.80 -9.93
CA GLY A 194 -17.41 -6.80 -11.38
C GLY A 194 -17.94 -8.13 -11.93
N TYR A 195 -18.66 -8.09 -13.05
CA TYR A 195 -19.13 -9.28 -13.75
C TYR A 195 -18.98 -9.09 -15.26
N ALA A 196 -18.04 -9.81 -15.86
CA ALA A 196 -17.84 -9.81 -17.31
C ALA A 196 -18.23 -11.16 -17.91
N GLU A 197 -18.97 -11.17 -19.02
CA GLU A 197 -19.41 -12.43 -19.65
C GLU A 197 -18.24 -13.28 -20.18
N ILE A 198 -17.19 -12.61 -20.65
CA ILE A 198 -16.03 -13.25 -21.28
C ILE A 198 -14.83 -13.17 -20.35
N SER A 199 -14.31 -11.97 -20.09
CA SER A 199 -13.05 -11.82 -19.36
C SER A 199 -12.93 -10.53 -18.56
N GLY A 200 -12.11 -10.58 -17.50
CA GLY A 200 -11.71 -9.39 -16.75
C GLY A 200 -12.83 -8.86 -15.86
N GLY A 201 -13.38 -9.66 -14.95
CA GLY A 201 -14.43 -9.19 -14.03
C GLY A 201 -14.00 -7.97 -13.23
N GLY A 202 -12.84 -8.02 -12.59
CA GLY A 202 -12.25 -6.90 -11.87
C GLY A 202 -11.57 -5.92 -12.82
N ILE A 203 -10.49 -6.37 -13.45
CA ILE A 203 -9.66 -5.54 -14.33
C ILE A 203 -9.52 -6.22 -15.69
N LEU A 204 -9.77 -5.47 -16.76
CA LEU A 204 -9.48 -5.85 -18.13
C LEU A 204 -8.34 -4.98 -18.69
N ILE A 205 -7.24 -5.63 -19.07
CA ILE A 205 -6.11 -5.02 -19.77
C ILE A 205 -6.04 -5.65 -21.16
N GLU A 206 -6.10 -4.83 -22.22
CA GLU A 206 -6.05 -5.33 -23.59
C GLU A 206 -5.24 -4.39 -24.49
N ASN A 207 -4.18 -4.89 -25.14
CA ASN A 207 -3.28 -4.07 -25.97
C ASN A 207 -2.72 -2.82 -25.25
N SER A 208 -2.60 -2.90 -23.93
CA SER A 208 -2.08 -1.87 -23.03
C SER A 208 -1.14 -2.50 -21.99
N SER A 209 -0.22 -1.71 -21.45
CA SER A 209 0.83 -2.17 -20.54
C SER A 209 0.91 -1.34 -19.24
N PRO A 210 -0.19 -1.15 -18.49
CA PRO A 210 -0.19 -0.35 -17.27
C PRO A 210 0.60 -0.98 -16.12
N THR A 211 0.85 -0.18 -15.07
CA THR A 211 1.29 -0.64 -13.76
C THR A 211 0.08 -0.75 -12.82
N ILE A 212 -0.18 -1.95 -12.30
CA ILE A 212 -1.21 -2.27 -11.31
C ILE A 212 -0.50 -2.52 -9.98
N ASP A 213 -0.55 -1.54 -9.06
CA ASP A 213 0.20 -1.58 -7.81
C ASP A 213 -0.73 -1.56 -6.59
N ARG A 214 -0.57 -2.53 -5.70
CA ARG A 214 -1.14 -2.52 -4.34
C ARG A 214 -2.65 -2.31 -4.25
N ASN A 215 -3.39 -2.89 -5.18
CA ASN A 215 -4.85 -2.95 -5.15
C ASN A 215 -5.31 -4.21 -4.41
N LEU A 216 -6.52 -4.15 -3.84
CA LEU A 216 -7.26 -5.29 -3.33
C LEU A 216 -8.31 -5.70 -4.35
N ILE A 217 -8.17 -6.86 -4.99
CA ILE A 217 -9.02 -7.28 -6.12
C ILE A 217 -9.76 -8.55 -5.71
N HIS A 218 -11.07 -8.43 -5.46
CA HIS A 218 -11.83 -9.54 -4.92
C HIS A 218 -13.30 -9.55 -5.27
N HIS A 219 -13.94 -10.72 -5.15
CA HIS A 219 -15.38 -10.88 -5.40
C HIS A 219 -15.79 -10.39 -6.80
N ASN A 220 -14.87 -10.49 -7.76
CA ASN A 220 -15.16 -10.27 -9.16
C ASN A 220 -15.44 -11.60 -9.82
N GLN A 221 -16.26 -11.55 -10.87
CA GLN A 221 -16.69 -12.73 -11.59
C GLN A 221 -16.47 -12.57 -13.09
N SER A 222 -16.09 -13.66 -13.74
CA SER A 222 -16.24 -13.76 -15.19
C SER A 222 -16.83 -15.09 -15.62
N GLY A 223 -17.51 -15.09 -16.77
CA GLY A 223 -17.98 -16.29 -17.43
C GLY A 223 -19.50 -16.44 -17.53
N SER A 224 -19.93 -16.85 -18.72
CA SER A 224 -21.18 -17.58 -18.96
C SER A 224 -20.86 -19.01 -19.44
N CYS A 225 -20.04 -19.14 -20.49
CA CYS A 225 -19.45 -20.40 -20.97
C CYS A 225 -18.13 -20.04 -21.66
N GLY A 226 -16.98 -20.44 -21.09
CA GLY A 226 -15.65 -20.01 -21.57
C GLY A 226 -15.07 -18.76 -20.91
N GLY A 227 -15.41 -18.47 -19.65
CA GLY A 227 -14.94 -17.28 -18.93
C GLY A 227 -13.44 -17.30 -18.60
N SER A 228 -12.82 -16.14 -18.43
CA SER A 228 -11.40 -16.03 -18.07
C SER A 228 -11.06 -14.83 -17.18
N GLY A 229 -10.06 -14.92 -16.31
CA GLY A 229 -9.49 -13.75 -15.63
C GLY A 229 -10.49 -12.98 -14.77
N ALA A 230 -11.12 -13.62 -13.78
CA ALA A 230 -12.14 -12.95 -12.97
C ALA A 230 -11.55 -11.78 -12.18
N GLY A 231 -10.36 -11.92 -11.59
CA GLY A 231 -9.63 -10.80 -10.97
C GLY A 231 -9.06 -9.86 -12.03
N ILE A 232 -8.10 -10.34 -12.81
CA ILE A 232 -7.43 -9.59 -13.88
C ILE A 232 -7.36 -10.45 -15.15
N ALA A 233 -7.79 -9.90 -16.28
CA ALA A 233 -7.52 -10.47 -17.61
C ALA A 233 -6.52 -9.59 -18.37
N ILE A 234 -5.45 -10.20 -18.88
CA ILE A 234 -4.39 -9.55 -19.64
C ILE A 234 -4.34 -10.14 -21.05
N LEU A 235 -4.73 -9.34 -22.04
CA LEU A 235 -5.01 -9.79 -23.40
C LEU A 235 -4.24 -8.97 -24.45
N GLY A 236 -4.04 -9.55 -25.62
CA GLY A 236 -3.38 -8.90 -26.76
C GLY A 236 -1.92 -8.58 -26.49
N ASN A 237 -1.41 -7.56 -27.16
CA ASN A 237 -0.01 -7.13 -27.03
C ASN A 237 0.21 -6.31 -25.75
N SER A 238 0.06 -6.96 -24.60
CA SER A 238 0.06 -6.34 -23.27
C SER A 238 1.25 -6.78 -22.42
N TYR A 239 1.97 -5.82 -21.84
CA TYR A 239 3.19 -6.03 -21.04
C TYR A 239 3.12 -5.31 -19.67
N PRO A 240 2.04 -5.47 -18.90
CA PRO A 240 1.85 -4.71 -17.68
C PRO A 240 2.75 -5.18 -16.54
N TYR A 241 2.88 -4.31 -15.55
CA TYR A 241 3.49 -4.61 -14.26
C TYR A 241 2.40 -4.82 -13.23
N VAL A 242 2.39 -5.96 -12.54
CA VAL A 242 1.38 -6.30 -11.54
C VAL A 242 2.10 -6.56 -10.22
N PHE A 243 2.09 -5.60 -9.31
CA PHE A 243 2.91 -5.60 -8.09
C PHE A 243 2.10 -5.38 -6.82
N GLY A 244 2.45 -6.10 -5.76
CA GLY A 244 1.94 -5.85 -4.41
C GLY A 244 0.43 -5.96 -4.24
N ASN A 245 -0.30 -6.53 -5.20
CA ASN A 245 -1.76 -6.65 -5.15
C ASN A 245 -2.17 -7.84 -4.30
N THR A 246 -3.32 -7.73 -3.64
CA THR A 246 -3.98 -8.85 -2.95
C THR A 246 -5.17 -9.28 -3.81
N ILE A 247 -5.12 -10.49 -4.37
CA ILE A 247 -6.07 -10.98 -5.37
C ILE A 247 -6.74 -12.24 -4.83
N HIS A 248 -8.00 -12.14 -4.42
CA HIS A 248 -8.67 -13.25 -3.73
C HIS A 248 -10.18 -13.30 -3.95
N ASN A 249 -10.83 -14.44 -3.70
CA ASN A 249 -12.28 -14.60 -3.86
C ASN A 249 -12.80 -14.16 -5.25
N ASN A 250 -11.99 -14.24 -6.30
CA ASN A 250 -12.45 -14.01 -7.66
C ASN A 250 -12.85 -15.34 -8.31
N VAL A 251 -13.95 -15.34 -9.04
CA VAL A 251 -14.61 -16.57 -9.50
C VAL A 251 -14.79 -16.55 -11.01
N VAL A 252 -14.18 -17.49 -11.70
CA VAL A 252 -14.52 -17.79 -13.08
C VAL A 252 -15.48 -18.98 -13.07
N SER A 253 -16.73 -18.77 -13.52
CA SER A 253 -17.76 -19.82 -13.50
C SER A 253 -18.88 -19.56 -14.50
N GLY A 254 -19.70 -20.57 -14.76
CA GLY A 254 -20.92 -20.45 -15.56
C GLY A 254 -21.53 -21.81 -15.89
N GLU A 255 -22.52 -21.83 -16.79
CA GLU A 255 -23.16 -23.06 -17.25
C GLU A 255 -22.54 -23.51 -18.58
N CYS A 256 -21.63 -24.49 -18.52
CA CYS A 256 -20.93 -24.97 -19.71
C CYS A 256 -20.51 -26.43 -19.54
N ASP A 257 -20.68 -27.23 -20.60
CA ASP A 257 -20.30 -28.65 -20.64
C ASP A 257 -18.82 -28.84 -21.06
N CYS A 258 -17.92 -27.93 -20.64
CA CYS A 258 -16.48 -28.04 -20.84
C CYS A 258 -15.69 -27.57 -19.61
N GLU A 259 -14.44 -28.05 -19.48
CA GLU A 259 -13.41 -27.38 -18.68
C GLU A 259 -12.91 -26.18 -19.49
N CYS A 260 -13.42 -25.00 -19.18
CA CYS A 260 -13.21 -23.80 -19.99
C CYS A 260 -13.25 -22.52 -19.17
N TYR A 261 -13.07 -22.63 -17.85
CA TYR A 261 -12.94 -21.50 -16.94
C TYR A 261 -11.50 -21.36 -16.44
N PHE A 262 -10.84 -20.26 -16.78
CA PHE A 262 -9.39 -20.13 -16.61
C PHE A 262 -8.99 -18.85 -15.86
N GLY A 263 -8.00 -18.94 -14.97
CA GLY A 263 -7.41 -17.74 -14.35
C GLY A 263 -8.34 -17.05 -13.36
N GLY A 264 -8.59 -17.68 -12.20
CA GLY A 264 -9.42 -17.08 -11.14
C GLY A 264 -8.90 -15.71 -10.72
N GLY A 265 -7.62 -15.66 -10.34
CA GLY A 265 -6.88 -14.45 -10.02
C GLY A 265 -6.46 -13.69 -11.28
N ILE A 266 -5.48 -14.21 -12.01
CA ILE A 266 -4.96 -13.60 -13.24
C ILE A 266 -5.02 -14.58 -14.40
N TYR A 267 -5.58 -14.13 -15.52
CA TYR A 267 -5.48 -14.76 -16.82
C TYR A 267 -4.55 -13.95 -17.73
N VAL A 268 -3.67 -14.65 -18.42
CA VAL A 268 -2.78 -14.10 -19.45
C VAL A 268 -3.02 -14.86 -20.75
N ASP A 269 -3.34 -14.14 -21.83
CA ASP A 269 -3.50 -14.75 -23.15
C ASP A 269 -2.14 -15.15 -23.78
N ALA A 270 -2.18 -15.70 -24.99
CA ALA A 270 -0.98 -16.18 -25.68
C ALA A 270 -0.03 -15.05 -26.14
N ASN A 271 -0.51 -13.80 -26.25
CA ASN A 271 0.24 -12.67 -26.80
C ASN A 271 0.79 -11.72 -25.73
N ALA A 272 0.23 -11.78 -24.52
CA ALA A 272 0.62 -10.94 -23.40
C ALA A 272 1.84 -11.49 -22.65
N TRP A 273 2.61 -10.56 -22.05
CA TRP A 273 3.81 -10.88 -21.29
C TRP A 273 4.00 -9.95 -20.08
N PRO A 274 3.21 -10.14 -19.01
CA PRO A 274 3.30 -9.31 -17.82
C PRO A 274 4.55 -9.62 -16.99
N ILE A 275 4.84 -8.74 -16.03
CA ILE A 275 5.65 -9.06 -14.85
C ILE A 275 4.71 -9.11 -13.65
N VAL A 276 4.60 -10.26 -12.99
CA VAL A 276 3.66 -10.49 -11.90
C VAL A 276 4.46 -10.67 -10.61
N GLY A 277 4.75 -9.60 -9.89
CA GLY A 277 5.66 -9.61 -8.74
C GLY A 277 7.05 -9.11 -9.11
N GLY A 278 8.06 -9.33 -8.27
CA GLY A 278 9.34 -8.64 -8.48
C GLY A 278 10.36 -8.95 -7.39
N SER A 279 10.00 -8.56 -6.18
CA SER A 279 10.80 -8.68 -4.96
C SER A 279 9.89 -9.05 -3.79
N MET A 280 10.47 -9.38 -2.64
CA MET A 280 9.69 -9.67 -1.43
C MET A 280 8.70 -8.56 -1.03
N THR A 281 8.99 -7.29 -1.39
CA THR A 281 8.13 -6.14 -1.07
C THR A 281 7.13 -5.78 -2.17
N LEU A 282 7.22 -6.41 -3.34
CA LEU A 282 6.34 -6.19 -4.50
C LEU A 282 5.61 -7.47 -4.92
N GLY A 283 5.70 -8.52 -4.12
CA GLY A 283 4.96 -9.77 -4.34
C GLY A 283 3.47 -9.58 -4.23
N ASN A 284 2.71 -10.18 -5.14
CA ASN A 284 1.26 -10.24 -5.03
C ASN A 284 0.87 -11.41 -4.12
N VAL A 285 -0.33 -11.33 -3.53
CA VAL A 285 -0.89 -12.35 -2.65
C VAL A 285 -2.12 -12.97 -3.32
N PHE A 286 -2.15 -14.31 -3.43
CA PHE A 286 -3.24 -15.05 -4.08
C PHE A 286 -3.85 -16.11 -3.17
N TYR A 287 -5.16 -16.03 -2.91
CA TYR A 287 -5.89 -17.04 -2.13
C TYR A 287 -7.38 -17.09 -2.50
N ASP A 288 -8.05 -18.20 -2.26
CA ASP A 288 -9.52 -18.35 -2.41
C ASP A 288 -10.09 -17.95 -3.79
N ASN A 289 -9.27 -17.93 -4.86
CA ASN A 289 -9.76 -17.73 -6.21
C ASN A 289 -10.27 -19.05 -6.80
N THR A 290 -11.23 -18.98 -7.72
CA THR A 290 -11.89 -20.16 -8.30
C THR A 290 -11.84 -20.14 -9.83
N ALA A 291 -11.41 -21.25 -10.43
CA ALA A 291 -11.42 -21.54 -11.87
C ALA A 291 -11.20 -23.05 -12.10
N ASP A 292 -11.51 -23.57 -13.30
CA ASP A 292 -11.24 -24.97 -13.66
C ASP A 292 -9.74 -25.25 -13.78
N LEU A 293 -8.94 -24.27 -14.24
CA LEU A 293 -7.48 -24.31 -14.24
C LEU A 293 -6.88 -22.93 -13.93
N GLY A 294 -5.76 -22.92 -13.21
CA GLY A 294 -5.04 -21.72 -12.84
C GLY A 294 -5.87 -20.82 -11.93
N THR A 295 -6.26 -21.32 -10.75
CA THR A 295 -7.07 -20.52 -9.82
C THR A 295 -6.37 -19.21 -9.43
N SER A 296 -5.05 -19.21 -9.25
CA SER A 296 -4.26 -18.01 -9.00
C SER A 296 -3.74 -17.40 -10.30
N LEU A 297 -3.03 -18.20 -11.10
CA LEU A 297 -2.37 -17.76 -12.32
C LEU A 297 -2.65 -18.74 -13.45
N TYR A 298 -3.18 -18.22 -14.56
CA TYR A 298 -3.35 -18.97 -15.79
C TYR A 298 -2.68 -18.26 -16.95
N ARG A 299 -1.94 -19.02 -17.78
CA ARG A 299 -1.40 -18.57 -19.04
C ARG A 299 -1.91 -19.45 -20.17
N GLU A 300 -2.51 -18.84 -21.18
CA GLU A 300 -3.00 -19.53 -22.36
C GLU A 300 -1.87 -20.17 -23.15
N ASN A 301 -2.11 -21.40 -23.60
CA ASN A 301 -1.13 -22.24 -24.28
C ASN A 301 -1.53 -22.61 -25.71
N GLU A 302 -0.99 -21.87 -26.67
CA GLU A 302 -1.03 -22.29 -28.07
C GLU A 302 0.09 -23.30 -28.37
N GLY A 303 -0.17 -24.59 -28.10
CA GLY A 303 0.66 -25.69 -28.59
C GLY A 303 1.69 -26.26 -27.60
N ASP A 304 2.87 -26.60 -28.11
CA ASP A 304 3.92 -27.29 -27.32
C ASP A 304 4.63 -26.32 -26.37
N THR A 305 4.47 -26.56 -25.06
CA THR A 305 5.03 -25.74 -24.00
C THR A 305 6.44 -26.17 -23.54
N THR A 306 7.04 -27.19 -24.16
CA THR A 306 8.30 -27.83 -23.70
C THR A 306 9.49 -26.85 -23.60
N ASN A 307 9.56 -25.84 -24.47
CA ASN A 307 10.64 -24.84 -24.51
C ASN A 307 10.16 -23.41 -24.20
N TRP A 308 9.05 -23.27 -23.46
CA TRP A 308 8.52 -21.96 -23.15
C TRP A 308 9.45 -21.14 -22.26
N THR A 309 9.59 -19.85 -22.61
CA THR A 309 10.11 -18.87 -21.66
C THR A 309 8.99 -18.57 -20.65
N PRO A 310 9.22 -18.81 -19.36
CA PRO A 310 8.20 -18.55 -18.35
C PRO A 310 7.99 -17.05 -18.14
N ILE A 311 6.77 -16.67 -17.75
CA ILE A 311 6.44 -15.33 -17.28
C ILE A 311 7.08 -15.12 -15.91
N TYR A 312 7.68 -13.95 -15.69
CA TYR A 312 8.31 -13.62 -14.41
C TYR A 312 7.24 -13.49 -13.31
N ALA A 313 7.27 -14.39 -12.33
CA ALA A 313 6.32 -14.44 -11.22
C ALA A 313 6.98 -14.66 -9.85
N HIS A 314 8.17 -14.10 -9.64
CA HIS A 314 8.94 -14.30 -8.41
C HIS A 314 8.29 -13.59 -7.23
N HIS A 315 8.54 -14.15 -6.04
CA HIS A 315 8.20 -13.52 -4.76
C HIS A 315 6.71 -13.24 -4.54
N ASN A 316 5.83 -13.90 -5.27
CA ASN A 316 4.40 -13.93 -4.94
C ASN A 316 4.12 -14.87 -3.75
N TYR A 317 3.02 -14.59 -3.06
CA TYR A 317 2.54 -15.34 -1.90
C TYR A 317 1.33 -16.18 -2.31
N PHE A 318 1.37 -17.46 -1.96
CA PHE A 318 0.33 -18.44 -2.29
C PHE A 318 -0.03 -19.28 -1.06
N GLU A 319 -1.22 -19.88 -1.06
CA GLU A 319 -1.67 -20.79 0.01
C GLU A 319 -0.74 -22.01 0.17
N THR A 320 -0.10 -22.43 -0.92
CA THR A 320 0.96 -23.43 -0.95
C THR A 320 2.15 -22.92 -1.74
N CYS A 321 3.37 -23.22 -1.30
CA CYS A 321 4.60 -22.82 -2.00
C CYS A 321 5.59 -24.00 -2.04
N PRO A 322 5.94 -24.53 -3.23
CA PRO A 322 5.41 -24.13 -4.53
C PRO A 322 3.89 -24.39 -4.66
N PRO A 323 3.15 -23.55 -5.39
CA PRO A 323 1.74 -23.77 -5.65
C PRO A 323 1.51 -25.04 -6.46
N ASP A 324 0.33 -25.62 -6.32
CA ASP A 324 -0.07 -26.80 -7.10
C ASP A 324 -0.45 -26.46 -8.56
N LEU A 325 -0.61 -27.51 -9.37
CA LEU A 325 -0.95 -27.39 -10.79
C LEU A 325 -2.35 -26.82 -11.04
N GLN A 326 -3.23 -26.88 -10.04
CA GLN A 326 -4.56 -26.30 -10.11
C GLN A 326 -4.50 -24.78 -9.93
N SER A 327 -3.59 -24.32 -9.05
CA SER A 327 -3.41 -22.92 -8.70
C SER A 327 -2.62 -22.14 -9.75
N VAL A 328 -1.59 -22.76 -10.33
CA VAL A 328 -0.74 -22.16 -11.36
C VAL A 328 -0.68 -23.07 -12.58
N TYR A 329 -1.21 -22.60 -13.71
CA TYR A 329 -1.30 -23.39 -14.93
C TYR A 329 -0.94 -22.59 -16.21
N PRO A 330 -0.30 -23.24 -17.20
CA PRO A 330 0.52 -24.43 -17.03
C PRO A 330 1.76 -24.07 -16.18
N PHE A 331 2.21 -24.98 -15.33
CA PHE A 331 3.26 -24.69 -14.35
C PHE A 331 4.59 -24.21 -14.98
N ASN A 332 4.98 -24.75 -16.13
CA ASN A 332 6.17 -24.32 -16.88
C ASN A 332 6.01 -22.97 -17.60
N GLY A 333 4.80 -22.42 -17.66
CA GLY A 333 4.53 -21.09 -18.19
C GLY A 333 4.89 -19.95 -17.22
N TRP A 334 5.23 -20.27 -15.97
CA TRP A 334 5.43 -19.32 -14.89
C TRP A 334 6.73 -19.57 -14.14
N ASP A 335 7.52 -18.52 -13.95
CA ASP A 335 8.72 -18.55 -13.12
C ASP A 335 8.30 -18.14 -11.71
N ILE A 336 7.88 -19.13 -10.94
CA ILE A 336 7.44 -18.98 -9.54
C ILE A 336 8.55 -19.24 -8.55
N THR A 337 9.81 -19.14 -8.97
CA THR A 337 10.93 -19.30 -8.06
C THR A 337 10.84 -18.25 -6.94
N HIS A 338 11.26 -18.63 -5.74
CA HIS A 338 11.16 -17.79 -4.54
C HIS A 338 9.72 -17.37 -4.17
N CYS A 339 8.72 -18.20 -4.45
CA CYS A 339 7.39 -18.03 -3.85
C CYS A 339 7.47 -18.02 -2.32
N HIS A 340 6.41 -17.50 -1.70
CA HIS A 340 6.25 -17.47 -0.26
C HIS A 340 4.93 -18.13 0.12
N LEU A 341 4.90 -18.77 1.30
CA LEU A 341 3.64 -19.15 1.91
C LEU A 341 2.95 -17.89 2.42
N ILE A 342 1.64 -17.84 2.25
CA ILE A 342 0.86 -16.85 2.96
C ILE A 342 0.92 -17.20 4.45
N ASP A 343 1.62 -16.39 5.24
CA ASP A 343 1.63 -16.57 6.69
C ASP A 343 0.26 -16.15 7.22
N VAL A 344 -0.47 -17.05 7.88
CA VAL A 344 -1.84 -16.82 8.41
C VAL A 344 -1.86 -15.64 9.42
N ILE A 345 -0.69 -15.14 9.81
CA ILE A 345 -0.49 -13.96 10.67
C ILE A 345 -0.45 -12.64 9.87
N GLU A 346 -0.28 -12.67 8.54
CA GLU A 346 -0.23 -11.50 7.65
C GLU A 346 -1.47 -11.31 6.76
N ILE A 347 -2.32 -12.32 6.56
CA ILE A 347 -3.63 -12.14 5.86
C ILE A 347 -4.57 -11.22 6.66
N ASP A 348 -4.40 -11.18 7.98
CA ASP A 348 -5.16 -10.32 8.89
C ASP A 348 -4.54 -8.89 9.02
N ARG A 349 -3.46 -8.59 8.29
CA ARG A 349 -2.79 -7.27 8.35
C ARG A 349 -3.25 -6.26 7.32
N GLN A 350 -4.17 -6.60 6.43
CA GLN A 350 -4.87 -5.56 5.66
C GLN A 350 -6.33 -5.36 6.03
N ILE A 351 -7.11 -6.34 6.51
CA ILE A 351 -8.53 -6.08 6.87
C ILE A 351 -9.00 -6.98 8.01
N LEU A 352 -8.68 -6.60 9.26
CA LEU A 352 -9.57 -6.86 10.42
C LEU A 352 -9.11 -6.02 11.61
N ASN A 353 -9.66 -4.82 11.68
CA ASN A 353 -9.58 -3.95 12.83
C ASN A 353 -10.37 -4.56 14.01
N ASP A 354 -9.79 -5.48 14.78
CA ASP A 354 -10.38 -5.99 16.05
C ASP A 354 -10.39 -4.92 17.17
N GLY A 355 -10.25 -3.64 16.79
CA GLY A 355 -10.19 -2.46 17.65
C GLY A 355 -9.18 -2.55 18.78
N PHE A 356 -8.14 -3.36 18.62
CA PHE A 356 -7.08 -3.46 19.61
C PHE A 356 -6.15 -2.24 19.49
N LYS A 357 -6.42 -1.24 20.32
CA LYS A 357 -5.67 0.02 20.37
C LYS A 357 -4.96 0.13 21.70
N ILE A 358 -3.68 0.49 21.72
CA ILE A 358 -2.99 0.92 22.94
C ILE A 358 -2.82 2.43 22.86
N HIS A 359 -3.15 3.13 23.94
CA HIS A 359 -2.96 4.57 24.05
C HIS A 359 -1.69 4.87 24.82
N GLN A 360 -1.13 6.05 24.58
CA GLN A 360 0.01 6.56 25.33
C GLN A 360 -0.26 6.43 26.82
N ASN A 361 0.66 5.78 27.54
CA ASN A 361 0.55 5.67 28.98
C ASN A 361 0.53 7.07 29.61
N TYR A 362 -0.37 7.30 30.56
CA TYR A 362 -0.50 8.60 31.22
C TYR A 362 -0.36 8.45 32.75
N PRO A 363 0.52 9.24 33.39
CA PRO A 363 1.45 10.20 32.78
C PRO A 363 2.60 9.53 32.01
N ASN A 364 3.25 10.25 31.09
CA ASN A 364 4.54 9.90 30.48
C ASN A 364 5.29 11.19 30.04
N PRO A 365 6.47 11.52 30.59
CA PRO A 365 7.18 10.82 31.66
C PRO A 365 6.36 10.68 32.95
N PHE A 366 6.61 9.64 33.74
CA PHE A 366 5.88 9.38 34.99
C PHE A 366 6.80 9.27 36.19
N ASN A 367 6.25 9.55 37.37
CA ASN A 367 6.86 9.23 38.66
C ASN A 367 6.02 8.17 39.38
N ALA A 368 6.69 7.13 39.88
CA ALA A 368 6.17 5.91 40.51
C ALA A 368 5.22 5.05 39.66
N THR A 369 4.09 5.59 39.19
CA THR A 369 3.04 4.83 38.52
C THR A 369 2.57 5.48 37.22
N THR A 370 2.20 4.67 36.24
CA THR A 370 1.54 5.13 34.99
C THR A 370 0.34 4.25 34.65
N THR A 371 -0.64 4.80 33.94
CA THR A 371 -1.82 4.07 33.48
C THR A 371 -1.71 3.79 32.00
N ILE A 372 -1.83 2.52 31.64
CA ILE A 372 -1.82 2.02 30.28
C ILE A 372 -3.27 1.84 29.87
N ASN A 373 -3.78 2.70 28.99
CA ASN A 373 -5.13 2.59 28.46
C ASN A 373 -5.07 1.82 27.14
N PHE A 374 -6.05 0.94 26.91
CA PHE A 374 -6.17 0.19 25.67
C PHE A 374 -7.62 -0.18 25.40
N ASP A 375 -7.95 -0.33 24.13
CA ASP A 375 -9.29 -0.65 23.65
C ASP A 375 -9.25 -2.06 23.07
N ILE A 376 -10.35 -2.80 23.23
CA ILE A 376 -10.56 -4.11 22.61
C ILE A 376 -12.02 -4.20 22.16
N ASN A 377 -12.28 -4.64 20.93
CA ASN A 377 -13.68 -4.79 20.47
C ASN A 377 -14.29 -6.13 20.87
N THR A 378 -13.47 -7.07 21.32
CA THR A 378 -13.86 -8.42 21.76
C THR A 378 -13.25 -8.76 23.12
N SER A 379 -14.01 -9.41 23.99
CA SER A 379 -13.55 -9.81 25.33
C SER A 379 -12.44 -10.85 25.22
N ALA A 380 -11.24 -10.56 25.75
CA ALA A 380 -10.05 -11.37 25.52
C ALA A 380 -9.13 -11.43 26.75
N GLU A 381 -8.21 -12.41 26.74
CA GLU A 381 -7.07 -12.43 27.65
C GLU A 381 -5.95 -11.54 27.11
N ILE A 382 -5.43 -10.68 27.98
CA ILE A 382 -4.41 -9.69 27.71
C ILE A 382 -3.19 -9.97 28.59
N GLU A 383 -2.02 -10.09 27.97
CA GLU A 383 -0.73 -10.22 28.63
C GLU A 383 0.03 -8.89 28.57
N LEU A 384 0.27 -8.28 29.73
CA LEU A 384 1.11 -7.10 29.88
C LEU A 384 2.55 -7.54 30.21
N LEU A 385 3.51 -7.06 29.42
CA LEU A 385 4.94 -7.28 29.57
C LEU A 385 5.65 -5.93 29.65
N ILE A 386 6.60 -5.77 30.58
CA ILE A 386 7.45 -4.57 30.67
C ILE A 386 8.90 -4.98 30.47
N TYR A 387 9.60 -4.28 29.57
CA TYR A 387 11.00 -4.50 29.27
C TYR A 387 11.86 -3.29 29.67
N ASP A 388 13.10 -3.53 30.08
CA ASP A 388 14.13 -2.48 30.10
C ASP A 388 14.75 -2.25 28.71
N ILE A 389 15.67 -1.27 28.61
CA ILE A 389 16.39 -0.96 27.36
C ILE A 389 17.28 -2.10 26.84
N LYS A 390 17.59 -3.10 27.67
CA LYS A 390 18.39 -4.28 27.29
C LYS A 390 17.49 -5.44 26.83
N GLY A 391 16.18 -5.25 26.81
CA GLY A 391 15.20 -6.27 26.44
C GLY A 391 14.90 -7.29 27.54
N VAL A 392 15.28 -7.02 28.79
CA VAL A 392 14.96 -7.90 29.93
C VAL A 392 13.53 -7.64 30.39
N ILE A 393 12.73 -8.70 30.55
CA ILE A 393 11.37 -8.61 31.09
C ILE A 393 11.43 -8.37 32.59
N LEU A 394 10.93 -7.22 33.03
CA LEU A 394 10.85 -6.81 34.44
C LEU A 394 9.48 -7.09 35.06
N PHE A 395 8.43 -7.21 34.24
CA PHE A 395 7.08 -7.48 34.69
C PHE A 395 6.30 -8.25 33.63
N SER A 396 5.50 -9.24 34.05
CA SER A 396 4.58 -9.99 33.20
C SER A 396 3.28 -10.28 33.95
N LYS A 397 2.13 -10.02 33.33
CA LYS A 397 0.82 -10.34 33.92
C LYS A 397 -0.25 -10.60 32.86
N LYS A 398 -0.94 -11.74 32.98
CA LYS A 398 -2.12 -12.09 32.18
C LYS A 398 -3.42 -11.74 32.91
N MET A 399 -4.36 -11.12 32.22
CA MET A 399 -5.62 -10.64 32.76
C MET A 399 -6.71 -10.71 31.67
N ARG A 400 -7.95 -11.04 32.05
CA ARG A 400 -9.09 -11.03 31.12
C ARG A 400 -9.82 -9.70 31.18
N PHE A 401 -10.13 -9.13 30.02
CA PHE A 401 -10.87 -7.88 29.89
C PHE A 401 -12.10 -8.05 28.98
N PHE A 402 -13.10 -7.22 29.21
CA PHE A 402 -14.30 -7.16 28.36
C PHE A 402 -14.11 -6.15 27.24
N SER A 403 -14.91 -6.26 26.18
CA SER A 403 -14.88 -5.28 25.09
C SER A 403 -15.12 -3.84 25.59
N GLY A 404 -14.47 -2.88 24.95
CA GLY A 404 -14.48 -1.46 25.31
C GLY A 404 -13.13 -0.92 25.79
N HIS A 405 -13.16 0.25 26.40
CA HIS A 405 -12.01 0.94 26.96
C HIS A 405 -11.57 0.31 28.29
N ASN A 406 -10.32 -0.14 28.35
CA ASN A 406 -9.74 -0.81 29.50
C ASN A 406 -8.45 -0.12 29.95
N LYS A 407 -8.05 -0.37 31.20
CA LYS A 407 -6.85 0.23 31.79
C LYS A 407 -6.09 -0.74 32.68
N ILE A 408 -4.77 -0.68 32.61
CA ILE A 408 -3.85 -1.37 33.53
C ILE A 408 -2.92 -0.33 34.14
N GLN A 409 -2.83 -0.31 35.46
CA GLN A 409 -1.86 0.53 36.16
C GLN A 409 -0.55 -0.26 36.33
N TRP A 410 0.56 0.36 35.96
CA TRP A 410 1.89 -0.17 36.23
C TRP A 410 2.60 0.68 37.29
N ASN A 411 3.15 0.02 38.31
CA ASN A 411 3.98 0.64 39.34
C ASN A 411 5.44 0.26 39.09
N ALA A 412 6.27 1.25 38.77
CA ALA A 412 7.68 1.08 38.49
C ALA A 412 8.57 1.28 39.74
N MET A 413 8.00 1.50 40.93
CA MET A 413 8.77 1.61 42.17
C MET A 413 9.63 0.36 42.37
N GLY A 414 10.94 0.57 42.57
CA GLY A 414 11.94 -0.49 42.63
C GLY A 414 12.81 -0.61 41.37
N ASN A 415 12.37 -0.07 40.22
CA ASN A 415 13.17 -0.04 39.00
C ASN A 415 14.04 1.25 38.92
N PRO A 416 15.13 1.29 38.12
CA PRO A 416 15.91 2.52 37.85
C PRO A 416 15.12 3.58 37.06
N SER A 417 15.48 4.86 37.14
CA SER A 417 14.95 5.84 36.18
C SER A 417 15.50 5.54 34.79
N GLY A 418 14.68 5.73 33.74
CA GLY A 418 15.08 5.40 32.38
C GLY A 418 13.93 5.08 31.45
N VAL A 419 14.28 4.55 30.28
CA VAL A 419 13.33 4.15 29.25
C VAL A 419 12.90 2.70 29.45
N TYR A 420 11.62 2.45 29.32
CA TYR A 420 10.98 1.14 29.40
C TYR A 420 10.10 0.92 28.18
N PHE A 421 9.89 -0.35 27.83
CA PHE A 421 8.96 -0.73 26.77
C PHE A 421 7.79 -1.51 27.38
N ILE A 422 6.60 -0.95 27.28
CA ILE A 422 5.35 -1.60 27.66
C ILE A 422 4.85 -2.36 26.43
N ARG A 423 4.71 -3.68 26.54
CA ARG A 423 4.15 -4.53 25.49
C ARG A 423 2.86 -5.16 25.99
N ILE A 424 1.79 -5.00 25.22
CA ILE A 424 0.52 -5.67 25.47
C ILE A 424 0.32 -6.71 24.36
N LYS A 425 -0.04 -7.92 24.77
CA LYS A 425 -0.36 -9.04 23.88
C LYS A 425 -1.80 -9.50 24.08
N LYS A 426 -2.57 -9.59 23.00
CA LYS A 426 -3.95 -10.13 22.94
C LYS A 426 -3.94 -11.25 21.90
N GLY A 427 -3.80 -12.50 22.32
CA GLY A 427 -3.62 -13.62 21.38
C GLY A 427 -2.43 -13.38 20.43
N PRO A 428 -2.64 -13.26 19.11
CA PRO A 428 -1.58 -12.95 18.13
C PRO A 428 -1.20 -11.46 18.08
N TYR A 429 -2.07 -10.54 18.53
CA TYR A 429 -1.81 -9.10 18.45
C TYR A 429 -0.81 -8.67 19.51
N VAL A 430 0.24 -7.95 19.09
CA VAL A 430 1.28 -7.41 19.97
C VAL A 430 1.48 -5.93 19.66
N LYS A 431 1.29 -5.07 20.65
CA LYS A 431 1.64 -3.64 20.55
C LYS A 431 2.65 -3.29 21.62
N THR A 432 3.63 -2.47 21.26
CA THR A 432 4.69 -2.01 22.16
C THR A 432 4.72 -0.49 22.17
N GLN A 433 4.82 0.12 23.35
CA GLN A 433 4.96 1.56 23.52
C GLN A 433 6.12 1.90 24.45
N LYS A 434 6.72 3.08 24.23
CA LYS A 434 7.81 3.60 25.06
C LYS A 434 7.26 4.35 26.28
N ALA A 435 7.83 4.08 27.45
CA ALA A 435 7.55 4.78 28.70
C ALA A 435 8.85 5.33 29.30
N ILE A 436 8.78 6.51 29.91
CA ILE A 436 9.90 7.20 30.53
C ILE A 436 9.61 7.34 32.02
N PHE A 437 10.36 6.61 32.84
CA PHE A 437 10.24 6.68 34.29
C PHE A 437 11.27 7.66 34.85
N VAL A 438 10.79 8.65 35.60
CA VAL A 438 11.61 9.64 36.32
C VAL A 438 11.28 9.53 37.80
N LYS A 439 12.32 9.38 38.64
CA LYS A 439 12.15 9.35 40.11
C LYS A 439 12.10 10.74 40.69
#